data_AF-A0A1K1LRS0-F1
#
_entry.id   AF-A0A1K1LRS0-F1
#
_cell.length_a   1.000
_cell.length_b   1.000
_cell.length_c   1.000
_cell.angle_alpha   90.00
_cell.angle_beta   90.00
_cell.angle_gamma   90.00
#
_symmetry.space_group_name_H-M   'P 1'
#
loop_
_entity.id
_entity.type
_entity.pdbx_description
1 polymer ?
#
loop_
_entity_poly.entity_id
_entity_poly.type
_entity_poly.pdbx_seq_one_letter_code
_entity_poly.pdbx_strand_id
1 'polypeptide(L)'
;MKFSEIETAAWPELKPYLDTALIPVTGLEGSESPVEAADALEVLRDVLDLIEIPFKGRTVTYPAMHYTGGGQAAAAAQLLVQDACARMKLAGFRYVVLVTASPDDALEAGLRASEADLVLRLTREDMARLGADAKRSIAESLTKLWLGRESV
;
A
#
# COMPACT_ATOMS: atom_id res chain seq x y z
N MET A 1 3.59 -6.92 9.10
CA MET A 1 3.70 -6.37 10.47
C MET A 1 3.23 -4.93 10.39
N LYS A 2 2.34 -4.53 11.29
CA LYS A 2 1.81 -3.16 11.32
C LYS A 2 2.76 -2.26 12.08
N PHE A 3 2.82 -0.98 11.72
CA PHE A 3 3.63 0.02 12.43
C PHE A 3 3.34 0.05 13.93
N SER A 4 2.09 -0.19 14.32
CA SER A 4 1.64 -0.21 15.72
C SER A 4 2.10 -1.43 16.52
N GLU A 5 2.63 -2.46 15.86
CA GLU A 5 3.14 -3.68 16.50
C GLU A 5 4.65 -3.58 16.81
N ILE A 6 5.32 -2.51 16.35
CA ILE A 6 6.76 -2.31 16.55
C ILE A 6 6.97 -1.54 17.85
N GLU A 7 7.56 -2.22 18.84
CA GLU A 7 8.04 -1.55 20.04
C GLU A 7 9.23 -0.65 19.71
N THR A 8 9.25 0.58 20.26
CA THR A 8 10.32 1.56 20.01
C THR A 8 11.72 1.00 20.26
N ALA A 9 11.87 0.17 21.30
CA ALA A 9 13.14 -0.47 21.66
C ALA A 9 13.61 -1.50 20.62
N ALA A 10 12.69 -2.15 19.91
CA ALA A 10 13.00 -3.16 18.89
C ALA A 10 13.28 -2.54 17.51
N TRP A 11 12.89 -1.28 17.27
CA TRP A 11 13.05 -0.64 15.97
C TRP A 11 14.49 -0.61 15.43
N PRO A 12 15.53 -0.25 16.22
CA PRO A 12 16.91 -0.25 15.72
C PRO A 12 17.37 -1.61 15.20
N GLU A 13 16.91 -2.71 15.82
CA GLU A 13 17.24 -4.09 15.45
C GLU A 13 16.43 -4.58 14.26
N LEU A 14 15.18 -4.15 14.12
CA LEU A 14 14.28 -4.54 13.02
C LEU A 14 14.54 -3.75 11.74
N LYS A 15 14.99 -2.49 11.84
CA LYS A 15 15.23 -1.58 10.72
C LYS A 15 16.05 -2.18 9.57
N PRO A 16 17.13 -2.96 9.80
CA PRO A 16 17.91 -3.57 8.72
C PRO A 16 17.13 -4.60 7.89
N TYR A 17 16.07 -5.20 8.45
CA TYR A 17 15.28 -6.25 7.81
C TYR A 17 14.01 -5.70 7.16
N LEU A 18 13.43 -4.64 7.74
CA LEU A 18 12.23 -3.97 7.23
C LEU A 18 12.58 -2.96 6.12
N ASP A 19 12.89 -3.47 4.93
CA ASP A 19 13.34 -2.66 3.79
C ASP A 19 12.19 -2.10 2.93
N THR A 20 10.96 -2.57 3.15
CA THR A 20 9.78 -2.26 2.32
C THR A 20 8.64 -1.65 3.15
N ALA A 21 8.27 -0.41 2.86
CA ALA A 21 7.10 0.25 3.45
C ALA A 21 5.86 0.03 2.57
N LEU A 22 4.74 -0.36 3.20
CA LEU A 22 3.43 -0.43 2.57
C LEU A 22 2.60 0.76 3.04
N ILE A 23 2.10 1.58 2.11
CA ILE A 23 1.16 2.66 2.41
C ILE A 23 -0.20 2.26 1.83
N PRO A 24 -1.18 1.92 2.69
CA PRO A 24 -2.53 1.65 2.23
C PRO A 24 -3.21 2.93 1.78
N VAL A 25 -3.94 2.89 0.67
CA VAL A 25 -4.77 3.99 0.16
C VAL A 25 -6.18 3.48 -0.05
N THR A 26 -7.13 3.92 0.77
CA THR A 26 -8.52 3.45 0.70
C THR A 26 -9.27 4.08 -0.48
N GLY A 27 -9.05 5.37 -0.73
CA GLY A 27 -9.70 6.08 -1.84
C GLY A 27 -11.11 6.58 -1.52
N LEU A 28 -11.41 6.84 -0.24
CA LEU A 28 -12.69 7.40 0.17
C LEU A 28 -12.81 8.86 -0.27
N GLU A 29 -14.02 9.28 -0.59
CA GLU A 29 -14.36 10.66 -0.93
C GLU A 29 -14.88 11.45 0.28
N GLY A 30 -15.38 10.76 1.30
CA GLY A 30 -15.99 11.36 2.50
C GLY A 30 -17.51 11.49 2.43
N SER A 31 -18.13 11.01 1.34
CA SER A 31 -19.58 10.94 1.16
C SER A 31 -20.15 9.54 1.40
N GLU A 32 -19.31 8.55 1.66
CA GLU A 32 -19.71 7.18 1.92
C GLU A 32 -20.54 7.08 3.21
N SER A 33 -21.54 6.22 3.20
CA SER A 33 -22.19 5.77 4.43
C SER A 33 -21.19 4.99 5.31
N PRO A 34 -21.44 4.87 6.63
CA PRO A 34 -20.59 4.08 7.51
C PRO A 34 -20.38 2.63 7.05
N VAL A 35 -21.38 2.03 6.39
CA VAL A 35 -21.31 0.65 5.89
C VAL A 35 -20.41 0.57 4.66
N GLU A 36 -20.51 1.52 3.73
CA GLU A 36 -19.64 1.57 2.55
C GLU A 36 -18.18 1.84 2.93
N ALA A 37 -17.94 2.75 3.88
CA ALA A 37 -16.60 3.02 4.38
C ALA A 37 -16.00 1.79 5.09
N ALA A 38 -16.79 1.08 5.89
CA ALA A 38 -16.36 -0.16 6.53
C ALA A 38 -16.03 -1.25 5.50
N ASP A 39 -16.89 -1.43 4.49
CA ASP A 39 -16.66 -2.41 3.42
C ASP A 39 -15.35 -2.14 2.67
N ALA A 40 -15.09 -0.88 2.29
CA ALA A 40 -13.86 -0.50 1.60
C ALA A 40 -12.60 -0.78 2.46
N LEU A 41 -12.69 -0.56 3.78
CA LEU A 41 -11.61 -0.87 4.71
C LEU A 41 -11.40 -2.38 4.87
N GLU A 42 -12.46 -3.18 4.87
CA GLU A 42 -12.38 -4.64 4.93
C GLU A 42 -11.70 -5.21 3.69
N VAL A 43 -12.09 -4.76 2.48
CA VAL A 43 -11.43 -5.21 1.25
C VAL A 43 -9.95 -4.83 1.25
N LEU A 44 -9.62 -3.59 1.64
CA LEU A 44 -8.23 -3.16 1.71
C LEU A 44 -7.43 -3.99 2.72
N ARG A 45 -8.00 -4.31 3.88
CA ARG A 45 -7.38 -5.19 4.88
C ARG A 45 -7.11 -6.57 4.30
N ASP A 46 -8.08 -7.16 3.61
CA ASP A 46 -7.94 -8.50 3.04
C ASP A 46 -6.80 -8.53 2.00
N VAL A 47 -6.63 -7.47 1.20
CA VAL A 47 -5.48 -7.32 0.29
C VAL A 47 -4.16 -7.16 1.05
N LEU A 48 -4.13 -6.37 2.13
CA LEU A 48 -2.94 -6.22 2.96
C LEU A 48 -2.52 -7.54 3.61
N ASP A 49 -3.46 -8.38 4.05
CA ASP A 49 -3.18 -9.68 4.65
C ASP A 49 -2.46 -10.62 3.67
N LEU A 50 -2.73 -10.49 2.36
CA LEU A 50 -2.01 -11.22 1.30
C LEU A 50 -0.53 -10.84 1.21
N ILE A 51 -0.12 -9.71 1.81
CA ILE A 51 1.26 -9.22 1.83
C ILE A 51 1.86 -9.39 3.24
N GLU A 52 1.18 -8.89 4.27
CA GLU A 52 1.70 -8.78 5.62
C GLU A 52 2.03 -10.14 6.25
N ILE A 53 1.22 -11.16 5.95
CA ILE A 53 1.38 -12.51 6.49
C ILE A 53 2.57 -13.23 5.83
N PRO A 54 2.63 -13.39 4.49
CA PRO A 54 3.73 -14.13 3.85
C PRO A 54 5.08 -13.40 3.89
N PHE A 55 5.10 -12.07 3.97
CA PHE A 55 6.33 -11.26 3.95
C PHE A 55 6.63 -10.60 5.30
N LYS A 56 6.13 -11.20 6.38
CA LYS A 56 6.42 -10.78 7.74
C LYS A 56 7.94 -10.72 7.97
N GLY A 57 8.42 -9.60 8.51
CA GLY A 57 9.84 -9.37 8.79
C GLY A 57 10.58 -8.62 7.68
N ARG A 58 9.97 -8.42 6.50
CA ARG A 58 10.51 -7.57 5.44
C ARG A 58 9.64 -6.34 5.15
N THR A 59 8.32 -6.50 5.27
CA THR A 59 7.36 -5.42 5.02
C THR A 59 6.82 -4.84 6.32
N VAL A 60 6.66 -3.51 6.36
CA VAL A 60 5.94 -2.78 7.41
C VAL A 60 4.80 -1.99 6.81
N THR A 61 3.60 -2.17 7.34
CA THR A 61 2.42 -1.40 6.94
C THR A 61 2.32 -0.14 7.77
N TYR A 62 2.27 1.01 7.10
CA TYR A 62 2.10 2.34 7.69
C TYR A 62 0.61 2.74 7.79
N PRO A 63 0.29 3.83 8.51
CA PRO A 63 -1.07 4.36 8.54
C PRO A 63 -1.62 4.57 7.13
N ALA A 64 -2.90 4.23 6.97
CA ALA A 64 -3.58 4.35 5.69
C ALA A 64 -3.89 5.81 5.35
N MET A 65 -3.81 6.14 4.07
CA MET A 65 -4.30 7.38 3.49
C MET A 65 -5.72 7.14 2.99
N HIS A 66 -6.70 7.47 3.83
CA HIS A 66 -8.08 7.09 3.59
C HIS A 66 -8.76 7.93 2.52
N TYR A 67 -8.68 9.25 2.65
CA TYR A 67 -9.46 10.18 1.84
C TYR A 67 -8.63 10.75 0.70
N THR A 68 -9.13 10.58 -0.52
CA THR A 68 -8.57 11.18 -1.73
C THR A 68 -9.44 12.33 -2.24
N GLY A 69 -10.74 12.31 -1.94
CA GLY A 69 -11.68 13.36 -2.36
C GLY A 69 -11.82 13.46 -3.88
N GLY A 70 -12.60 14.45 -4.34
CA GLY A 70 -12.85 14.71 -5.76
C GLY A 70 -12.24 16.03 -6.27
N GLY A 71 -12.03 16.13 -7.59
CA GLY A 71 -11.59 17.36 -8.25
C GLY A 71 -10.26 17.90 -7.72
N GLN A 72 -10.24 19.15 -7.25
CA GLN A 72 -9.01 19.77 -6.71
C GLN A 72 -8.50 19.09 -5.44
N ALA A 73 -9.39 18.49 -4.63
CA ALA A 73 -8.98 17.73 -3.45
C ALA A 73 -8.20 16.46 -3.85
N ALA A 74 -8.56 15.82 -4.96
CA ALA A 74 -7.85 14.65 -5.49
C ALA A 74 -6.40 14.99 -5.86
N ALA A 75 -6.17 16.13 -6.52
CA ALA A 75 -4.82 16.58 -6.82
C ALA A 75 -3.98 16.86 -5.55
N ALA A 76 -4.59 17.48 -4.53
CA ALA A 76 -3.91 17.71 -3.26
C ALA A 76 -3.59 16.40 -2.52
N ALA A 77 -4.51 15.43 -2.52
CA ALA A 77 -4.29 14.12 -1.94
C ALA A 77 -3.17 13.36 -2.66
N GLN A 78 -3.12 13.44 -4.00
CA GLN A 78 -2.03 12.85 -4.80
C GLN A 78 -0.67 13.44 -4.44
N LEU A 79 -0.57 14.75 -4.26
CA LEU A 79 0.67 15.40 -3.81
C LEU A 79 1.09 14.92 -2.41
N LEU A 80 0.13 14.73 -1.50
CA LEU A 80 0.42 14.21 -0.17
C LEU A 80 0.92 12.76 -0.23
N VAL A 81 0.33 11.91 -1.07
CA VAL A 81 0.80 10.53 -1.29
C VAL A 81 2.22 10.54 -1.83
N GLN A 82 2.51 11.41 -2.80
CA GLN A 82 3.83 11.56 -3.39
C GLN A 82 4.87 12.00 -2.35
N ASP A 83 4.59 13.04 -1.56
CA ASP A 83 5.49 13.52 -0.50
C ASP A 83 5.75 12.42 0.55
N ALA A 84 4.71 11.67 0.93
CA ALA A 84 4.85 10.54 1.85
C ALA A 84 5.81 9.47 1.29
N CYS A 85 5.68 9.11 0.01
CA CYS A 85 6.58 8.15 -0.64
C CYS A 85 8.03 8.66 -0.63
N ALA A 86 8.26 9.90 -1.05
CA ALA A 86 9.58 10.53 -1.07
C ALA A 86 10.22 10.55 0.34
N ARG A 87 9.45 10.94 1.36
CA ARG A 87 9.91 10.99 2.76
C ARG A 87 10.24 9.62 3.32
N MET A 88 9.49 8.58 2.97
CA MET A 88 9.81 7.22 3.40
C MET A 88 11.12 6.72 2.79
N LYS A 89 11.39 7.06 1.54
CA LYS A 89 12.67 6.76 0.87
C LYS A 89 13.82 7.48 1.58
N LEU A 90 13.65 8.76 1.90
CA LEU A 90 14.62 9.54 2.68
C LEU A 90 14.83 9.00 4.10
N ALA A 91 13.80 8.42 4.72
CA ALA A 91 13.87 7.78 6.04
C ALA A 91 14.65 6.44 6.00
N GLY A 92 14.97 5.92 4.81
CA GLY A 92 15.81 4.77 4.60
C GLY A 92 15.08 3.51 4.12
N PHE A 93 13.78 3.58 3.79
CA PHE A 93 13.12 2.46 3.11
C PHE A 93 13.68 2.31 1.70
N ARG A 94 14.08 1.08 1.35
CA ARG A 94 14.57 0.76 0.00
C ARG A 94 13.44 0.78 -1.02
N TYR A 95 12.26 0.32 -0.58
CA TYR A 95 11.05 0.19 -1.39
C TYR A 95 9.86 0.83 -0.69
N VAL A 96 9.05 1.57 -1.45
CA VAL A 96 7.74 2.05 -1.02
C VAL A 96 6.68 1.49 -1.97
N VAL A 97 5.69 0.82 -1.41
CA VAL A 97 4.59 0.19 -2.16
C VAL A 97 3.28 0.81 -1.73
N LEU A 98 2.53 1.33 -2.69
CA LEU A 98 1.15 1.77 -2.47
C LEU A 98 0.22 0.57 -2.66
N VAL A 99 -0.70 0.37 -1.73
CA VAL A 99 -1.68 -0.73 -1.79
C VAL A 99 -3.08 -0.13 -1.78
N THR A 100 -3.91 -0.48 -2.76
CA THR A 100 -5.29 -0.01 -2.82
C THR A 100 -6.24 -1.12 -3.27
N ALA A 101 -7.47 -1.05 -2.78
CA ALA A 101 -8.58 -1.90 -3.22
C ALA A 101 -9.67 -1.09 -3.95
N SER A 102 -9.43 0.21 -4.16
CA SER A 102 -10.40 1.09 -4.83
C SER A 102 -10.60 0.66 -6.28
N PRO A 103 -11.85 0.64 -6.78
CA PRO A 103 -12.14 0.42 -8.20
C PRO A 103 -11.89 1.67 -9.06
N ASP A 104 -11.55 2.82 -8.47
CA ASP A 104 -11.33 4.06 -9.21
C ASP A 104 -10.00 4.05 -10.00
N ASP A 105 -10.11 3.98 -11.33
CA ASP A 105 -8.96 4.01 -12.24
C ASP A 105 -8.23 5.36 -12.23
N ALA A 106 -8.92 6.47 -11.94
CA ALA A 106 -8.28 7.79 -11.85
C ALA A 106 -7.39 7.89 -10.61
N LEU A 107 -7.84 7.32 -9.48
CA LEU A 107 -7.01 7.13 -8.32
C LEU A 107 -5.79 6.27 -8.65
N GLU A 108 -5.97 5.11 -9.29
CA GLU A 108 -4.84 4.25 -9.67
C GLU A 108 -3.81 4.99 -10.53
N ALA A 109 -4.27 5.73 -11.55
CA ALA A 109 -3.39 6.51 -12.41
C ALA A 109 -2.60 7.57 -11.62
N GLY A 110 -3.26 8.26 -10.69
CA GLY A 110 -2.62 9.23 -9.79
C GLY A 110 -1.58 8.58 -8.87
N LEU A 111 -1.88 7.40 -8.30
CA LEU A 111 -0.93 6.66 -7.48
C LEU A 111 0.28 6.19 -8.30
N ARG A 112 0.08 5.77 -9.55
CA ARG A 112 1.16 5.35 -10.46
C ARG A 112 2.06 6.50 -10.89
N ALA A 113 1.55 7.73 -10.85
CA ALA A 113 2.33 8.93 -11.11
C ALA A 113 3.16 9.39 -9.89
N SER A 114 3.00 8.74 -8.73
CA SER A 114 3.78 9.05 -7.52
C SER A 114 5.21 8.48 -7.58
N GLU A 115 6.00 8.76 -6.54
CA GLU A 115 7.36 8.22 -6.37
C GLU A 115 7.38 6.80 -5.76
N ALA A 116 6.24 6.11 -5.69
CA ALA A 116 6.19 4.73 -5.25
C ALA A 116 6.95 3.79 -6.21
N ASP A 117 7.64 2.79 -5.67
CA ASP A 117 8.31 1.78 -6.49
C ASP A 117 7.32 0.77 -7.11
N LEU A 118 6.14 0.61 -6.49
CA LEU A 118 5.08 -0.27 -6.96
C LEU A 118 3.72 0.23 -6.47
N VAL A 119 2.71 0.14 -7.35
CA VAL A 119 1.30 0.29 -6.98
C VAL A 119 0.64 -1.07 -7.14
N LEU A 120 0.18 -1.65 -6.03
CA LEU A 120 -0.60 -2.87 -5.98
C LEU A 120 -2.09 -2.50 -5.85
N ARG A 121 -2.84 -2.75 -6.93
CA ARG A 121 -4.30 -2.65 -6.91
C ARG A 121 -4.92 -4.03 -7.01
N LEU A 122 -5.82 -4.33 -6.07
CA LEU A 122 -6.65 -5.53 -6.13
C LEU A 122 -8.03 -5.20 -5.60
N THR A 123 -9.00 -5.08 -6.50
CA THR A 123 -10.39 -4.79 -6.12
C THR A 123 -11.10 -6.04 -5.60
N ARG A 124 -12.28 -5.87 -5.00
CA ARG A 124 -13.17 -6.98 -4.64
C ARG A 124 -13.44 -7.91 -5.83
N GLU A 125 -13.66 -7.34 -7.02
CA GLU A 125 -13.90 -8.11 -8.24
C GLU A 125 -12.65 -8.89 -8.65
N ASP A 126 -11.47 -8.28 -8.57
CA ASP A 126 -10.21 -8.97 -8.86
C ASP A 126 -9.97 -10.14 -7.91
N MET A 127 -10.24 -9.94 -6.61
CA MET A 127 -10.13 -11.01 -5.61
C MET A 127 -11.09 -12.17 -5.90
N ALA A 128 -12.33 -11.86 -6.29
CA ALA A 128 -13.31 -12.88 -6.67
C ALA A 128 -12.89 -13.63 -7.95
N ARG A 129 -12.32 -12.93 -8.93
CA ARG A 129 -11.86 -13.50 -10.21
C ARG A 129 -10.61 -14.37 -10.05
N LEU A 130 -9.64 -13.90 -9.24
CA LEU A 130 -8.36 -14.58 -9.03
C LEU A 130 -8.46 -15.70 -8.00
N GLY A 131 -9.33 -15.57 -7.00
CA GLY A 131 -9.47 -16.54 -5.92
C GLY A 131 -8.12 -16.85 -5.25
N ALA A 132 -7.75 -18.14 -5.23
CA ALA A 132 -6.49 -18.60 -4.64
C ALA A 132 -5.23 -18.02 -5.32
N ASP A 133 -5.35 -17.55 -6.57
CA ASP A 133 -4.23 -17.06 -7.36
C ASP A 133 -3.85 -15.61 -7.02
N ALA A 134 -4.73 -14.87 -6.34
CA ALA A 134 -4.47 -13.50 -5.90
C ALA A 134 -3.17 -13.41 -5.09
N LYS A 135 -2.98 -14.35 -4.15
CA LYS A 135 -1.76 -14.43 -3.33
C LYS A 135 -0.50 -14.61 -4.17
N ARG A 136 -0.56 -15.50 -5.17
CA ARG A 136 0.57 -15.76 -6.07
C ARG A 136 0.90 -14.54 -6.91
N SER A 137 -0.11 -13.87 -7.47
CA SER A 137 0.06 -12.67 -8.29
C SER A 137 0.74 -11.52 -7.53
N ILE A 138 0.31 -11.27 -6.27
CA ILE A 138 0.95 -10.28 -5.40
C ILE A 138 2.40 -10.67 -5.08
N ALA A 139 2.63 -11.94 -4.72
CA ALA A 139 3.96 -12.43 -4.38
C ALA A 139 4.95 -12.29 -5.55
N GLU A 140 4.51 -12.57 -6.78
CA GLU A 140 5.31 -12.38 -7.99
C GLU A 140 5.65 -10.91 -8.22
N SER A 141 4.70 -10.01 -8.04
CA SER A 141 4.90 -8.56 -8.22
C SER A 141 5.93 -8.00 -7.24
N LEU A 142 5.83 -8.37 -5.96
CA LEU A 142 6.79 -7.98 -4.92
C LEU A 142 8.17 -8.61 -5.14
N THR A 143 8.22 -9.87 -5.55
CA THR A 143 9.50 -10.55 -5.83
C THR A 143 10.21 -9.90 -7.02
N LYS A 144 9.48 -9.57 -8.09
CA LYS A 144 10.02 -8.83 -9.24
C LYS A 144 10.57 -7.46 -8.83
N LEU A 145 9.84 -6.73 -7.98
CA LEU A 145 10.31 -5.45 -7.44
C LEU A 145 11.66 -5.60 -6.71
N TRP A 146 11.76 -6.60 -5.83
CA TRP A 146 12.96 -6.81 -5.02
C TRP A 146 14.17 -7.30 -5.83
N LEU A 147 13.95 -8.14 -6.84
CA LEU A 147 15.01 -8.63 -7.73
C LEU A 147 15.46 -7.57 -8.74
N GLY A 148 14.54 -6.72 -9.21
CA GLY A 148 14.82 -5.74 -10.26
C GLY A 148 15.80 -4.63 -9.86
N ARG A 149 16.05 -4.40 -8.57
CA ARG A 149 17.00 -3.39 -8.05
C ARG A 149 18.31 -3.99 -7.51
N GLU A 150 18.56 -5.29 -7.67
CA GLU A 150 19.87 -5.90 -7.34
C GLU A 150 20.88 -5.83 -8.50
N SER A 151 20.51 -5.20 -9.63
CA SER A 151 21.37 -4.98 -10.79
C SER A 151 21.80 -3.51 -10.94
N VAL A 152 22.49 -2.94 -9.94
CA VAL A 152 23.31 -1.71 -10.10
C VAL A 152 24.53 -1.80 -9.20
#